data_AF-A0A9D1H911-F1
#
_entry.id   AF-A0A9D1H911-F1
#
_cell.length_a   1.000
_cell.length_b   1.000
_cell.length_c   1.000
_cell.angle_alpha   90.00
_cell.angle_beta   90.00
_cell.angle_gamma   90.00
#
_symmetry.space_group_name_H-M   'P 1'
#
loop_
_entity.id
_entity.type
_entity.pdbx_description
1 polymer ?
#
loop_
_entity_poly.entity_id
_entity_poly.type
_entity_poly.pdbx_seq_one_letter_code
_entity_poly.pdbx_strand_id
1 'polypeptide(L)'
;MTHWILYSIAGTSSHWLLFALGGVVVGAAAVAAVSFFNRRRLMRETAKVVSDARKEAESIVKEARVEAESIKKDKILQAKEKFIELKAEHEKIINQKNRKIAEAEQRTTQKEARLSQMIEEQKKKERQLDSKLADNEKLSEKLTRRNEELERLHNIQVEKLEEISGYSAEKAKEELFDSLKEEARANAIQHIQETIEEAKLTAKNEAKKIVIQTIQRTATEDAIENSVSTFNIESDDIKGRIIGREGRNIRALEAATGVEIIVDDTPEAIILSCFDPVRREIARLSLHKLVTDGRIHPARIEEVVAKTRKQIEDEIISTGKRTAIDLGIHGLHPELIKVIGRMKYRSSYGQNLLQHSREVANLAATMAAELGLNAKLAKRAGLLHDIGKVPDTESETPHAILGMEWAEKYGEQPEVCNAIGAHHDEVEMKTLLAPIIQVCDAISGARPGARRQVVESYLQRLRELEEMALGFDGVVKAYAIQAGRELRVIVESDKVSDQQAAEISYQISQKIQNEMTYPGQVRVIVIRETRAVNIAK
;
A
#
# COMPACT_ATOMS: atom_id res chain seq x y z
N MET A 1 123.53 25.48 97.98
CA MET A 1 123.36 24.15 97.35
C MET A 1 122.20 24.27 96.37
N THR A 2 122.54 24.81 95.21
CA THR A 2 121.67 25.33 94.14
C THR A 2 121.97 24.48 92.91
N HIS A 3 121.08 23.57 92.49
CA HIS A 3 121.07 23.04 91.11
C HIS A 3 119.92 22.08 90.70
N TRP A 4 118.83 21.90 91.46
CA TRP A 4 117.84 20.82 91.17
C TRP A 4 116.40 21.24 90.85
N ILE A 5 116.11 22.51 90.50
CA ILE A 5 114.71 22.98 90.29
C ILE A 5 114.33 23.25 88.82
N LEU A 6 115.24 23.12 87.85
CA LEU A 6 114.96 23.55 86.45
C LEU A 6 114.69 22.45 85.40
N TYR A 7 114.52 21.18 85.77
CA TYR A 7 114.33 20.09 84.78
C TYR A 7 112.99 19.35 84.80
N SER A 8 111.94 19.86 85.45
CA SER A 8 110.66 19.15 85.59
C SER A 8 109.42 19.91 85.04
N ILE A 9 109.60 20.87 84.12
CA ILE A 9 108.47 21.61 83.53
C ILE A 9 108.45 21.55 81.98
N ALA A 10 109.46 20.97 81.33
CA ALA A 10 109.51 20.86 79.86
C ALA A 10 108.98 19.52 79.29
N GLY A 11 108.56 18.57 80.12
CA GLY A 11 108.22 17.20 79.69
C GLY A 11 106.73 16.84 79.65
N THR A 12 105.83 17.67 80.17
CA THR A 12 104.41 17.28 80.37
C THR A 12 103.45 17.94 79.39
N SER A 13 103.81 19.04 78.73
CA SER A 13 102.96 19.74 77.75
C SER A 13 102.97 19.12 76.35
N SER A 14 104.03 18.38 75.99
CA SER A 14 104.16 17.66 74.71
C SER A 14 103.29 16.41 74.62
N HIS A 15 103.00 15.73 75.74
CA HIS A 15 102.13 14.56 75.77
C HIS A 15 100.64 14.92 75.56
N TRP A 16 100.14 16.00 76.15
CA TRP A 16 98.77 16.45 75.96
C TRP A 16 98.48 16.91 74.51
N LEU A 17 99.46 17.54 73.84
CA LEU A 17 99.37 17.89 72.43
C LEU A 17 99.32 16.66 71.52
N LEU A 18 100.09 15.61 71.82
CA LEU A 18 100.04 14.34 71.07
C LEU A 18 98.71 13.59 71.26
N PHE A 19 98.14 13.59 72.47
CA PHE A 19 96.82 13.00 72.72
C PHE A 19 95.69 13.81 72.05
N ALA A 20 95.76 15.14 72.06
CA ALA A 20 94.81 16.00 71.35
C ALA A 20 94.90 15.81 69.82
N LEU A 21 96.11 15.73 69.27
CA LEU A 21 96.33 15.46 67.84
C LEU A 21 95.84 14.05 67.46
N GLY A 22 96.09 13.05 68.31
CA GLY A 22 95.58 11.69 68.13
C GLY A 22 94.05 11.63 68.18
N GLY A 23 93.41 12.37 69.08
CA GLY A 23 91.95 12.50 69.14
C GLY A 23 91.35 13.14 67.89
N VAL A 24 91.98 14.18 67.35
CA VAL A 24 91.55 14.83 66.09
C VAL A 24 91.71 13.87 64.90
N VAL A 25 92.81 13.10 64.83
CA VAL A 25 93.04 12.13 63.75
C VAL A 25 92.04 10.97 63.83
N VAL A 26 91.75 10.45 65.03
CA VAL A 26 90.74 9.39 65.23
C VAL A 26 89.34 9.92 64.92
N GLY A 27 89.02 11.16 65.34
CA GLY A 27 87.76 11.82 65.01
C GLY A 27 87.58 12.03 63.50
N ALA A 28 88.61 12.50 62.81
CA ALA A 28 88.60 12.65 61.36
C ALA A 28 88.47 11.31 60.62
N ALA A 29 89.15 10.26 61.09
CA ALA A 29 89.03 8.91 60.54
C ALA A 29 87.63 8.32 60.75
N ALA A 30 87.00 8.55 61.92
CA ALA A 30 85.63 8.12 62.19
C ALA A 30 84.61 8.85 61.30
N VAL A 31 84.76 10.17 61.12
CA VAL A 31 83.90 10.97 60.22
C VAL A 31 84.08 10.54 58.76
N ALA A 32 85.31 10.26 58.33
CA ALA A 32 85.60 9.74 56.99
C ALA A 32 85.00 8.34 56.77
N ALA A 33 85.09 7.46 57.76
CA ALA A 33 84.50 6.12 57.70
C ALA A 33 82.97 6.18 57.64
N VAL A 34 82.32 6.97 58.50
CA VAL A 34 80.86 7.17 58.48
C VAL A 34 80.40 7.80 57.16
N SER A 35 81.13 8.81 56.66
CA SER A 35 80.84 9.43 55.37
C SER A 35 81.01 8.45 54.21
N PHE A 36 82.02 7.59 54.25
CA PHE A 36 82.25 6.54 53.26
C PHE A 36 81.13 5.49 53.28
N PHE A 37 80.70 5.03 54.46
CA PHE A 37 79.59 4.08 54.60
C PHE A 37 78.26 4.69 54.17
N ASN A 38 77.96 5.94 54.55
CA ASN A 38 76.76 6.65 54.11
C ASN A 38 76.77 6.88 52.60
N ARG A 39 77.91 7.28 52.02
CA ARG A 39 78.05 7.43 50.56
C ARG A 39 77.87 6.09 49.84
N ARG A 40 78.40 5.00 50.38
CA ARG A 40 78.26 3.65 49.81
C ARG A 40 76.82 3.12 49.92
N ARG A 41 76.11 3.46 51.00
CA ARG A 41 74.69 3.14 51.17
C ARG A 41 73.83 3.95 50.20
N LEU A 42 74.04 5.26 50.12
CA LEU A 42 73.34 6.14 49.18
C LEU A 42 73.57 5.70 47.74
N MET A 43 74.80 5.36 47.36
CA MET A 43 75.13 4.84 46.02
C MET A 43 74.44 3.50 45.71
N ARG A 44 74.23 2.64 46.70
CA ARG A 44 73.48 1.38 46.51
C ARG A 44 71.98 1.63 46.38
N GLU A 45 71.43 2.54 47.18
CA GLU A 45 70.02 2.93 47.11
C GLU A 45 69.73 3.64 45.79
N THR A 46 70.57 4.58 45.34
CA THR A 46 70.43 5.22 44.02
C THR A 46 70.63 4.24 42.87
N ALA A 47 71.58 3.31 42.95
CA ALA A 47 71.76 2.27 41.93
C ALA A 47 70.53 1.34 41.85
N LYS A 48 69.90 1.01 42.98
CA LYS A 48 68.64 0.25 43.00
C LYS A 48 67.50 1.04 42.39
N VAL A 49 67.29 2.29 42.80
CA VAL A 49 66.24 3.17 42.24
C VAL A 49 66.41 3.34 40.73
N VAL A 50 67.63 3.56 40.25
CA VAL A 50 67.93 3.66 38.80
C VAL A 50 67.70 2.32 38.09
N SER A 51 68.05 1.19 38.72
CA SER A 51 67.78 -0.13 38.15
C SER A 51 66.28 -0.43 38.07
N ASP A 52 65.51 -0.06 39.10
CA ASP A 52 64.08 -0.32 39.15
C ASP A 52 63.34 0.61 38.18
N ALA A 53 63.72 1.89 38.11
CA ALA A 53 63.21 2.83 37.10
C ALA A 53 63.53 2.37 35.66
N ARG A 54 64.71 1.77 35.42
CA ARG A 54 65.05 1.17 34.11
C ARG A 54 64.17 -0.03 33.79
N LYS A 55 63.96 -0.94 34.75
CA LYS A 55 63.07 -2.11 34.57
C LYS A 55 61.63 -1.67 34.32
N GLU A 56 61.16 -0.66 35.04
CA GLU A 56 59.82 -0.11 34.87
C GLU A 56 59.68 0.55 33.48
N ALA A 57 60.66 1.36 33.06
CA ALA A 57 60.69 1.93 31.72
C ALA A 57 60.72 0.84 30.62
N GLU A 58 61.50 -0.23 30.81
CA GLU A 58 61.52 -1.38 29.90
C GLU A 58 60.17 -2.12 29.87
N SER A 59 59.50 -2.28 31.02
CA SER A 59 58.15 -2.87 31.08
C SER A 59 57.13 -2.02 30.34
N ILE A 60 57.13 -0.71 30.57
CA ILE A 60 56.23 0.25 29.90
C ILE A 60 56.44 0.19 28.38
N VAL A 61 57.69 0.20 27.91
CA VAL A 61 57.99 0.10 26.48
C VAL A 61 57.54 -1.24 25.90
N LYS A 62 57.70 -2.33 26.65
CA LYS A 62 57.26 -3.66 26.24
C LYS A 62 55.73 -3.74 26.16
N GLU A 63 55.02 -3.24 27.16
CA GLU A 63 53.56 -3.17 27.20
C GLU A 63 53.02 -2.31 26.07
N ALA A 64 53.59 -1.11 25.86
CA ALA A 64 53.22 -0.24 24.74
C ALA A 64 53.43 -0.90 23.38
N ARG A 65 54.47 -1.73 23.21
CA ARG A 65 54.70 -2.49 21.97
C ARG A 65 53.65 -3.59 21.77
N VAL A 66 53.29 -4.30 22.83
CA VAL A 66 52.25 -5.35 22.77
C VAL A 66 50.89 -4.73 22.45
N GLU A 67 50.55 -3.62 23.11
CA GLU A 67 49.32 -2.89 22.87
C GLU A 67 49.27 -2.31 21.45
N ALA A 68 50.36 -1.71 20.96
CA ALA A 68 50.45 -1.21 19.59
C ALA A 68 50.28 -2.32 18.55
N GLU A 69 50.88 -3.49 18.76
CA GLU A 69 50.68 -4.65 17.86
C GLU A 69 49.24 -5.20 17.95
N SER A 70 48.60 -5.16 19.12
CA SER A 70 47.18 -5.51 19.27
C SER A 70 46.28 -4.55 18.50
N ILE A 71 46.45 -3.24 18.71
CA ILE A 71 45.69 -2.19 18.01
C ILE A 71 45.87 -2.31 16.50
N LYS A 72 47.11 -2.55 16.03
CA LYS A 72 47.40 -2.76 14.61
C LYS A 72 46.66 -3.97 14.05
N LYS A 73 46.66 -5.11 14.77
CA LYS A 73 45.91 -6.31 14.36
C LYS A 73 44.41 -6.05 14.31
N ASP A 74 43.85 -5.40 15.33
CA ASP A 74 42.43 -5.06 15.39
C ASP A 74 42.03 -4.13 14.24
N LYS A 75 42.86 -3.12 13.92
CA LYS A 75 42.60 -2.21 12.80
C LYS A 75 42.68 -2.90 11.45
N ILE A 76 43.62 -3.83 11.27
CA ILE A 76 43.69 -4.67 10.06
C ILE A 76 42.45 -5.56 9.95
N LEU A 77 41.95 -6.09 11.07
CA LEU A 77 40.77 -6.96 11.09
C LEU A 77 39.49 -6.17 10.76
N GLN A 78 39.31 -4.99 11.38
CA GLN A 78 38.23 -4.05 11.05
C GLN A 78 38.26 -3.64 9.57
N ALA A 79 39.45 -3.38 9.01
CA ALA A 79 39.59 -3.05 7.60
C ALA A 79 39.19 -4.22 6.68
N LYS A 80 39.55 -5.47 7.07
CA LYS A 80 39.13 -6.68 6.34
C LYS A 80 37.62 -6.91 6.42
N GLU A 81 37.01 -6.75 7.59
CA GLU A 81 35.56 -6.85 7.76
C GLU A 81 34.83 -5.83 6.89
N LYS A 82 35.27 -4.56 6.94
CA LYS A 82 34.70 -3.49 6.11
C LYS A 82 34.88 -3.75 4.61
N PHE A 83 36.02 -4.31 4.22
CA PHE A 83 36.25 -4.70 2.82
C PHE A 83 35.30 -5.82 2.37
N ILE A 84 35.08 -6.84 3.20
CA ILE A 84 34.14 -7.93 2.91
C ILE A 84 32.71 -7.40 2.83
N GLU A 85 32.31 -6.52 3.75
CA GLU A 85 31.00 -5.86 3.75
C GLU A 85 30.79 -5.06 2.47
N LEU A 86 31.72 -4.17 2.12
CA LEU A 86 31.66 -3.37 0.89
C LEU A 86 31.64 -4.25 -0.37
N LYS A 87 32.40 -5.35 -0.38
CA LYS A 87 32.38 -6.30 -1.50
C LYS A 87 31.02 -6.99 -1.63
N ALA A 88 30.44 -7.43 -0.52
CA ALA A 88 29.12 -8.07 -0.51
C ALA A 88 28.00 -7.10 -0.93
N GLU A 89 28.07 -5.84 -0.51
CA GLU A 89 27.16 -4.79 -0.96
C GLU A 89 27.30 -4.53 -2.47
N HIS A 90 28.53 -4.45 -2.96
CA HIS A 90 28.80 -4.27 -4.38
C HIS A 90 28.29 -5.46 -5.23
N GLU A 91 28.49 -6.70 -4.78
CA GLU A 91 27.95 -7.90 -5.43
C GLU A 91 26.41 -7.89 -5.46
N LYS A 92 25.75 -7.43 -4.38
CA LYS A 92 24.28 -7.23 -4.38
C LYS A 92 23.85 -6.21 -5.42
N ILE A 93 24.53 -5.06 -5.51
CA ILE A 93 24.22 -4.01 -6.50
C ILE A 93 24.42 -4.52 -7.93
N ILE A 94 25.51 -5.24 -8.19
CA ILE A 94 25.78 -5.85 -9.50
C ILE A 94 24.68 -6.85 -9.86
N ASN A 95 24.32 -7.75 -8.94
CA ASN A 95 23.27 -8.74 -9.19
C ASN A 95 21.91 -8.09 -9.45
N GLN A 96 21.55 -7.04 -8.71
CA GLN A 96 20.34 -6.27 -8.98
C GLN A 96 20.38 -5.58 -10.35
N LYS A 97 21.53 -5.00 -10.73
CA LYS A 97 21.70 -4.36 -12.03
C LYS A 97 21.62 -5.36 -13.18
N ASN A 98 22.27 -6.51 -13.05
CA ASN A 98 22.22 -7.59 -14.04
C ASN A 98 20.81 -8.15 -14.19
N ARG A 99 20.06 -8.31 -13.08
CA ARG A 99 18.65 -8.72 -13.14
C ARG A 99 17.78 -7.70 -13.88
N LYS A 100 17.95 -6.40 -13.60
CA LYS A 100 17.24 -5.33 -14.33
C LYS A 100 17.56 -5.32 -15.82
N ILE A 101 18.82 -5.55 -16.19
CA ILE A 101 19.26 -5.64 -17.59
C ILE A 101 18.60 -6.85 -18.26
N ALA A 102 18.63 -8.03 -17.64
CA ALA A 102 18.00 -9.24 -18.19
C ALA A 102 16.48 -9.08 -18.36
N GLU A 103 15.80 -8.44 -17.41
CA GLU A 103 14.36 -8.14 -17.51
C GLU A 103 14.07 -7.15 -18.65
N ALA A 104 14.94 -6.15 -18.86
CA ALA A 104 14.81 -5.20 -19.98
C ALA A 104 15.08 -5.84 -21.35
N GLU A 105 16.08 -6.72 -21.44
CA GLU A 105 16.37 -7.51 -22.65
C GLU A 105 15.19 -8.42 -22.99
N GLN A 106 14.67 -9.18 -22.02
CA GLN A 106 13.51 -10.06 -22.23
C GLN A 106 12.28 -9.27 -22.73
N ARG A 107 12.01 -8.10 -22.14
CA ARG A 107 10.93 -7.21 -22.59
C ARG A 107 11.14 -6.71 -24.02
N THR A 108 12.39 -6.45 -24.39
CA THR A 108 12.75 -5.98 -25.74
C THR A 108 12.56 -7.10 -26.77
N THR A 109 13.05 -8.32 -26.48
CA THR A 109 12.85 -9.50 -27.34
C THR A 109 11.37 -9.83 -27.53
N GLN A 110 10.55 -9.71 -26.49
CA GLN A 110 9.09 -9.90 -26.61
C GLN A 110 8.44 -8.85 -27.51
N LYS A 111 8.88 -7.58 -27.43
CA LYS A 111 8.39 -6.53 -28.33
C LYS A 111 8.80 -6.78 -29.77
N GLU A 112 10.03 -7.20 -30.02
CA GLU A 112 10.51 -7.54 -31.36
C GLU A 112 9.71 -8.70 -31.96
N ALA A 113 9.48 -9.78 -31.20
CA ALA A 113 8.68 -10.92 -31.65
C ALA A 113 7.24 -10.50 -32.02
N ARG A 114 6.62 -9.64 -31.20
CA ARG A 114 5.29 -9.09 -31.49
C ARG A 114 5.29 -8.21 -32.74
N LEU A 115 6.31 -7.37 -32.92
CA LEU A 115 6.43 -6.51 -34.09
C LEU A 115 6.58 -7.35 -35.37
N SER A 116 7.42 -8.39 -35.33
CA SER A 116 7.57 -9.33 -36.44
C SER A 116 6.26 -10.02 -36.81
N GLN A 117 5.46 -10.45 -35.83
CA GLN A 117 4.14 -11.03 -36.08
C GLN A 117 3.19 -10.02 -36.75
N MET A 118 3.17 -8.77 -36.26
CA MET A 118 2.33 -7.71 -36.84
C MET A 118 2.72 -7.39 -38.29
N ILE A 119 4.01 -7.38 -38.60
CA ILE A 119 4.51 -7.17 -39.97
C ILE A 119 4.04 -8.30 -40.90
N GLU A 120 4.07 -9.55 -40.43
CA GLU A 120 3.64 -10.70 -41.24
C GLU A 120 2.12 -10.69 -41.47
N GLU A 121 1.33 -10.36 -40.45
CA GLU A 121 -0.11 -10.16 -40.59
C GLU A 121 -0.44 -9.02 -41.55
N GLN A 122 0.33 -7.92 -41.51
CA GLN A 122 0.15 -6.78 -42.40
C GLN A 122 0.44 -7.16 -43.86
N LYS A 123 1.55 -7.88 -44.12
CA LYS A 123 1.85 -8.41 -45.46
C LYS A 123 0.78 -9.34 -45.98
N LYS A 124 0.18 -10.16 -45.11
CA LYS A 124 -0.94 -11.04 -45.49
C LYS A 124 -2.18 -10.23 -45.89
N LYS A 125 -2.48 -9.15 -45.17
CA LYS A 125 -3.58 -8.24 -45.51
C LYS A 125 -3.34 -7.48 -46.81
N GLU A 126 -2.12 -7.00 -47.04
CA GLU A 126 -1.74 -6.37 -48.33
C GLU A 126 -1.98 -7.32 -49.50
N ARG A 127 -1.50 -8.57 -49.41
CA ARG A 127 -1.74 -9.57 -50.48
C ARG A 127 -3.23 -9.85 -50.71
N GLN A 128 -4.04 -9.87 -49.65
CA GLN A 128 -5.48 -10.02 -49.78
C GLN A 128 -6.14 -8.80 -50.43
N LEU A 129 -5.66 -7.60 -50.12
CA LEU A 129 -6.14 -6.36 -50.72
C LEU A 129 -5.81 -6.31 -52.21
N ASP A 130 -4.58 -6.64 -52.58
CA ASP A 130 -4.14 -6.70 -53.98
C ASP A 130 -4.96 -7.71 -54.79
N SER A 131 -5.24 -8.88 -54.21
CA SER A 131 -6.13 -9.87 -54.84
C SER A 131 -7.54 -9.32 -55.06
N LYS A 132 -8.10 -8.64 -54.06
CA LYS A 132 -9.43 -8.04 -54.18
C LYS A 132 -9.46 -6.92 -55.22
N LEU A 133 -8.41 -6.10 -55.29
CA LEU A 133 -8.30 -5.04 -56.31
C LEU A 133 -8.28 -5.65 -57.71
N ALA A 134 -7.49 -6.70 -57.92
CA ALA A 134 -7.45 -7.40 -59.21
C ALA A 134 -8.79 -8.06 -59.57
N ASP A 135 -9.51 -8.64 -58.60
CA ASP A 135 -10.84 -9.20 -58.82
C ASP A 135 -11.87 -8.11 -59.17
N ASN A 136 -11.79 -6.96 -58.49
CA ASN A 136 -12.69 -5.83 -58.73
C ASN A 136 -12.43 -5.20 -60.11
N GLU A 137 -11.17 -5.12 -60.53
CA GLU A 137 -10.79 -4.63 -61.86
C GLU A 137 -11.36 -5.54 -62.96
N LYS A 138 -11.27 -6.87 -62.80
CA LYS A 138 -11.93 -7.83 -63.70
C LYS A 138 -13.45 -7.71 -63.71
N LEU A 139 -14.06 -7.48 -62.54
CA LEU A 139 -15.50 -7.31 -62.41
C LEU A 139 -15.98 -6.04 -63.10
N SER A 140 -15.23 -4.94 -62.93
CA SER A 140 -15.44 -3.67 -63.62
C SER A 140 -15.39 -3.89 -65.12
N GLU A 141 -14.33 -4.52 -65.64
CA GLU A 141 -14.19 -4.78 -67.08
C GLU A 141 -15.33 -5.65 -67.64
N LYS A 142 -15.78 -6.65 -66.87
CA LYS A 142 -16.93 -7.50 -67.24
C LYS A 142 -18.24 -6.72 -67.23
N LEU A 143 -18.43 -5.81 -66.29
CA LEU A 143 -19.59 -4.91 -66.22
C LEU A 143 -19.61 -3.95 -67.40
N THR A 144 -18.47 -3.36 -67.77
CA THR A 144 -18.37 -2.48 -68.94
C THR A 144 -18.80 -3.21 -70.20
N ARG A 145 -18.29 -4.43 -70.43
CA ARG A 145 -18.70 -5.25 -71.59
C ARG A 145 -20.18 -5.60 -71.57
N ARG A 146 -20.74 -5.91 -70.40
CA ARG A 146 -22.17 -6.19 -70.27
C ARG A 146 -23.03 -4.96 -70.53
N ASN A 147 -22.58 -3.78 -70.10
CA ASN A 147 -23.28 -2.53 -70.38
C ASN A 147 -23.27 -2.22 -71.87
N GLU A 148 -22.12 -2.39 -72.56
CA GLU A 148 -22.03 -2.23 -74.02
C GLU A 148 -22.96 -3.23 -74.76
N GLU A 149 -23.04 -4.47 -74.29
CA GLU A 149 -23.94 -5.48 -74.84
C GLU A 149 -25.42 -5.16 -74.57
N LEU A 150 -25.75 -4.71 -73.36
CA LEU A 150 -27.09 -4.26 -72.99
C LEU A 150 -27.52 -3.05 -73.82
N GLU A 151 -26.63 -2.08 -74.05
CA GLU A 151 -26.91 -0.89 -74.85
C GLU A 151 -27.17 -1.27 -76.31
N ARG A 152 -26.42 -2.23 -76.85
CA ARG A 152 -26.72 -2.84 -78.16
C ARG A 152 -28.09 -3.52 -78.20
N LEU A 153 -28.36 -4.39 -77.24
CA LEU A 153 -29.63 -5.13 -77.17
C LEU A 153 -30.81 -4.18 -76.97
N HIS A 154 -30.63 -3.14 -76.17
CA HIS A 154 -31.61 -2.08 -75.96
C HIS A 154 -31.90 -1.34 -77.26
N ASN A 155 -30.86 -0.95 -78.02
CA ASN A 155 -31.06 -0.31 -79.32
C ASN A 155 -31.80 -1.22 -80.32
N ILE A 156 -31.47 -2.51 -80.37
CA ILE A 156 -32.18 -3.51 -81.19
C ILE A 156 -33.64 -3.67 -80.72
N GLN A 157 -33.88 -3.64 -79.41
CA GLN A 157 -35.22 -3.75 -78.84
C GLN A 157 -36.04 -2.49 -79.07
N VAL A 158 -35.44 -1.30 -79.03
CA VAL A 158 -36.07 -0.03 -79.42
C VAL A 158 -36.44 -0.06 -80.89
N GLU A 159 -35.54 -0.46 -81.80
CA GLU A 159 -35.85 -0.64 -83.23
C GLU A 159 -37.01 -1.61 -83.46
N LYS A 160 -37.03 -2.75 -82.76
CA LYS A 160 -38.13 -3.73 -82.87
C LYS A 160 -39.43 -3.26 -82.22
N LEU A 161 -39.37 -2.46 -81.15
CA LEU A 161 -40.54 -1.87 -80.52
C LEU A 161 -41.11 -0.73 -81.38
N GLU A 162 -40.26 0.04 -82.07
CA GLU A 162 -40.65 1.00 -83.10
C GLU A 162 -41.33 0.30 -84.29
N GLU A 163 -40.89 -0.92 -84.64
CA GLU A 163 -41.47 -1.72 -85.71
C GLU A 163 -42.80 -2.41 -85.32
N ILE A 164 -42.96 -2.80 -84.05
CA ILE A 164 -44.08 -3.65 -83.58
C ILE A 164 -45.19 -2.88 -82.87
N SER A 165 -44.90 -1.73 -82.26
CA SER A 165 -45.82 -1.14 -81.29
C SER A 165 -46.52 0.11 -81.83
N GLY A 166 -47.78 -0.06 -82.25
CA GLY A 166 -48.79 1.00 -82.24
C GLY A 166 -49.19 1.39 -80.81
N TYR A 167 -48.20 1.60 -79.94
CA TYR A 167 -48.33 1.99 -78.54
C TYR A 167 -47.68 3.37 -78.39
N SER A 168 -48.39 4.35 -77.83
CA SER A 168 -47.83 5.71 -77.72
C SER A 168 -46.63 5.71 -76.78
N ALA A 169 -45.47 6.15 -77.28
CA ALA A 169 -44.21 6.28 -76.55
C ALA A 169 -44.35 7.01 -75.19
N GLU A 170 -45.31 7.94 -75.07
CA GLU A 170 -45.64 8.61 -73.81
C GLU A 170 -46.00 7.64 -72.67
N LYS A 171 -46.83 6.61 -72.91
CA LYS A 171 -47.35 5.74 -71.85
C LYS A 171 -46.30 4.79 -71.28
N ALA A 172 -45.45 4.22 -72.14
CA ALA A 172 -44.35 3.37 -71.70
C ALA A 172 -43.29 4.15 -70.91
N LYS A 173 -43.08 5.42 -71.28
CA LYS A 173 -42.16 6.32 -70.58
C LYS A 173 -42.66 6.71 -69.19
N GLU A 174 -43.97 6.90 -69.03
CA GLU A 174 -44.61 7.25 -67.76
C GLU A 174 -44.53 6.09 -66.74
N GLU A 175 -44.84 4.87 -67.18
CA GLU A 175 -44.81 3.66 -66.35
C GLU A 175 -43.38 3.29 -65.91
N LEU A 176 -42.39 3.48 -66.81
CA LEU A 176 -40.97 3.33 -66.50
C LEU A 176 -40.50 4.40 -65.50
N PHE A 177 -40.99 5.63 -65.63
CA PHE A 177 -40.66 6.72 -64.70
C PHE A 177 -41.16 6.42 -63.29
N ASP A 178 -42.38 5.89 -63.16
CA ASP A 178 -42.95 5.54 -61.86
C ASP A 178 -42.25 4.35 -61.22
N SER A 179 -41.85 3.32 -61.98
CA SER A 179 -41.08 2.20 -61.42
C SER A 179 -39.69 2.64 -60.94
N LEU A 180 -39.00 3.50 -61.70
CA LEU A 180 -37.71 4.09 -61.31
C LEU A 180 -37.83 4.97 -60.06
N LYS A 181 -38.96 5.68 -59.91
CA LYS A 181 -39.21 6.55 -58.75
C LYS A 181 -39.39 5.75 -57.48
N GLU A 182 -40.13 4.64 -57.55
CA GLU A 182 -40.34 3.75 -56.41
C GLU A 182 -39.07 2.97 -56.05
N GLU A 183 -38.30 2.50 -57.04
CA GLU A 183 -37.00 1.87 -56.81
C GLU A 183 -35.97 2.85 -56.19
N ALA A 184 -35.89 4.08 -56.71
CA ALA A 184 -35.03 5.10 -56.15
C ALA A 184 -35.42 5.48 -54.70
N ARG A 185 -36.72 5.49 -54.38
CA ARG A 185 -37.21 5.69 -53.00
C ARG A 185 -36.82 4.53 -52.08
N ALA A 186 -37.01 3.30 -52.52
CA ALA A 186 -36.65 2.12 -51.73
C ALA A 186 -35.14 2.09 -51.43
N ASN A 187 -34.30 2.34 -52.45
CA ASN A 187 -32.85 2.42 -52.30
C ASN A 187 -32.42 3.59 -51.40
N ALA A 188 -33.08 4.74 -51.48
CA ALA A 188 -32.80 5.87 -50.59
C ALA A 188 -33.11 5.55 -49.12
N ILE A 189 -34.23 4.88 -48.83
CA ILE A 189 -34.61 4.47 -47.47
C ILE A 189 -33.60 3.46 -46.92
N GLN A 190 -33.22 2.46 -47.72
CA GLN A 190 -32.20 1.49 -47.34
C GLN A 190 -30.87 2.17 -47.04
N HIS A 191 -30.41 3.08 -47.91
CA HIS A 191 -29.17 3.81 -47.70
C HIS A 191 -29.20 4.69 -46.45
N ILE A 192 -30.34 5.32 -46.15
CA ILE A 192 -30.54 6.08 -44.91
C ILE A 192 -30.44 5.17 -43.68
N GLN A 193 -31.07 3.98 -43.72
CA GLN A 193 -30.99 3.02 -42.61
C GLN A 193 -29.56 2.51 -42.39
N GLU A 194 -28.87 2.13 -43.46
CA GLU A 194 -27.46 1.71 -43.40
C GLU A 194 -26.57 2.82 -42.81
N THR A 195 -26.77 4.06 -43.25
CA THR A 195 -26.04 5.22 -42.73
C THR A 195 -26.29 5.44 -41.24
N ILE A 196 -27.54 5.29 -40.78
CA ILE A 196 -27.89 5.42 -39.36
C ILE A 196 -27.25 4.29 -38.53
N GLU A 197 -27.25 3.06 -39.03
CA GLU A 197 -26.60 1.94 -38.35
C GLU A 197 -25.09 2.10 -38.28
N GLU A 198 -24.46 2.53 -39.37
CA GLU A 198 -23.03 2.83 -39.41
C GLU A 198 -22.66 3.97 -38.45
N ALA A 199 -23.47 5.04 -38.41
CA ALA A 199 -23.29 6.14 -37.46
C ALA A 199 -23.40 5.66 -36.00
N LYS A 200 -24.38 4.81 -35.68
CA LYS A 200 -24.53 4.20 -34.34
C LYS A 200 -23.33 3.33 -33.97
N LEU A 201 -22.84 2.51 -34.90
CA LEU A 201 -21.71 1.62 -34.68
C LEU A 201 -20.41 2.42 -34.49
N THR A 202 -20.23 3.48 -35.27
CA THR A 202 -19.11 4.41 -35.16
C THR A 202 -19.14 5.16 -33.82
N ALA A 203 -20.29 5.70 -33.43
CA ALA A 203 -20.46 6.37 -32.14
C ALA A 203 -20.17 5.44 -30.96
N LYS A 204 -20.62 4.18 -31.03
CA LYS A 204 -20.33 3.17 -30.00
C LYS A 204 -18.82 2.87 -29.90
N ASN A 205 -18.12 2.80 -31.03
CA ASN A 205 -16.67 2.57 -31.05
C ASN A 205 -15.90 3.77 -30.50
N GLU A 206 -16.31 4.99 -30.84
CA GLU A 206 -15.67 6.21 -30.33
C GLU A 206 -15.93 6.39 -28.83
N ALA A 207 -17.14 6.11 -28.34
CA ALA A 207 -17.44 6.11 -26.91
C ALA A 207 -16.56 5.13 -26.12
N LYS A 208 -16.38 3.90 -26.64
CA LYS A 208 -15.45 2.92 -26.04
C LYS A 208 -14.01 3.45 -26.02
N LYS A 209 -13.58 4.11 -27.10
CA LYS A 209 -12.24 4.68 -27.21
C LYS A 209 -12.02 5.80 -26.19
N ILE A 210 -12.99 6.70 -26.00
CA ILE A 210 -12.94 7.75 -24.97
C ILE A 210 -12.81 7.14 -23.56
N VAL A 211 -13.62 6.13 -23.24
CA VAL A 211 -13.54 5.44 -21.94
C VAL A 211 -12.16 4.79 -21.75
N ILE A 212 -11.66 4.05 -22.74
CA ILE A 212 -10.35 3.39 -22.67
C ILE A 212 -9.22 4.41 -22.51
N GLN A 213 -9.23 5.49 -23.30
CA GLN A 213 -8.21 6.54 -23.22
C GLN A 213 -8.24 7.26 -21.87
N THR A 214 -9.43 7.50 -21.32
CA THR A 214 -9.60 8.11 -20.00
C THR A 214 -9.01 7.23 -18.90
N ILE A 215 -9.27 5.92 -18.95
CA ILE A 215 -8.67 4.95 -18.03
C ILE A 215 -7.15 4.93 -18.18
N GLN A 216 -6.63 4.83 -19.41
CA GLN A 216 -5.19 4.74 -19.69
C GLN A 216 -4.41 5.97 -19.22
N ARG A 217 -4.97 7.17 -19.37
CA ARG A 217 -4.33 8.42 -18.93
C ARG A 217 -4.34 8.60 -17.41
N THR A 218 -5.26 7.93 -16.71
CA THR A 218 -5.45 8.05 -15.24
C THR A 218 -4.90 6.84 -14.48
N ALA A 219 -4.29 5.88 -15.18
CA ALA A 219 -3.72 4.67 -14.59
C ALA A 219 -2.34 4.94 -13.98
N THR A 220 -2.30 5.60 -12.83
CA THR A 220 -1.19 5.48 -11.87
C THR A 220 -1.59 4.51 -10.76
N GLU A 221 -0.69 3.59 -10.43
CA GLU A 221 -0.84 2.67 -9.29
C GLU A 221 -0.53 3.44 -8.00
N ASP A 222 -1.57 3.94 -7.33
CA ASP A 222 -1.43 4.45 -5.96
C ASP A 222 -1.64 3.29 -4.98
N ALA A 223 -0.71 3.12 -4.04
CA ALA A 223 -0.77 2.07 -3.03
C ALA A 223 -2.05 2.19 -2.21
N ILE A 224 -2.84 1.11 -2.16
CA ILE A 224 -4.06 1.04 -1.35
C ILE A 224 -3.66 0.94 0.12
N GLU A 225 -3.75 2.06 0.84
CA GLU A 225 -3.60 2.07 2.30
C GLU A 225 -4.87 1.51 2.95
N ASN A 226 -4.77 0.32 3.54
CA ASN A 226 -5.85 -0.31 4.28
C ASN A 226 -6.00 0.34 5.66
N SER A 227 -7.19 0.78 6.02
CA SER A 227 -7.50 1.35 7.34
C SER A 227 -8.27 0.37 8.24
N VAL A 228 -7.79 -0.87 8.38
CA VAL A 228 -8.24 -1.72 9.48
C VAL A 228 -7.34 -1.39 10.67
N SER A 229 -7.90 -0.64 11.63
CA SER A 229 -7.18 -0.15 12.80
C SER A 229 -7.13 -1.21 13.91
N THR A 230 -6.53 -2.37 13.67
CA THR A 230 -6.13 -3.23 14.79
C THR A 230 -4.94 -2.59 15.47
N PHE A 231 -5.07 -2.24 16.75
CA PHE A 231 -3.92 -1.80 17.53
C PHE A 231 -3.25 -3.02 18.12
N ASN A 232 -2.16 -3.43 17.49
CA ASN A 232 -1.35 -4.55 17.96
C ASN A 232 -0.52 -4.09 19.16
N ILE A 233 -0.48 -4.94 20.19
CA ILE A 233 0.17 -4.67 21.46
C ILE A 233 1.34 -5.65 21.61
N GLU A 234 2.51 -5.12 21.98
CA GLU A 234 3.75 -5.89 22.08
C GLU A 234 3.79 -6.83 23.30
N SER A 235 2.98 -6.58 24.34
CA SER A 235 2.85 -7.47 25.50
C SER A 235 1.56 -7.26 26.30
N ASP A 236 1.12 -8.30 27.01
CA ASP A 236 -0.05 -8.23 27.90
C ASP A 236 0.15 -7.26 29.09
N ASP A 237 1.39 -6.96 29.48
CA ASP A 237 1.69 -5.93 30.48
C ASP A 237 1.32 -4.52 30.01
N ILE A 238 1.44 -4.26 28.70
CA ILE A 238 0.96 -3.00 28.10
C ILE A 238 -0.57 -3.00 28.07
N LYS A 239 -1.20 -4.13 27.71
CA LYS A 239 -2.66 -4.30 27.74
C LYS A 239 -3.22 -4.01 29.14
N GLY A 240 -2.62 -4.54 30.19
CA GLY A 240 -2.99 -4.28 31.59
C GLY A 240 -2.88 -2.81 32.01
N ARG A 241 -1.84 -2.10 31.53
CA ARG A 241 -1.69 -0.65 31.77
C ARG A 241 -2.70 0.20 31.01
N ILE A 242 -3.06 -0.21 29.79
CA ILE A 242 -4.10 0.44 28.99
C ILE A 242 -5.46 0.31 29.68
N ILE A 243 -5.81 -0.88 30.20
CA ILE A 243 -7.04 -1.11 30.98
C ILE A 243 -7.03 -0.28 32.26
N GLY A 244 -5.92 -0.33 33.00
CA GLY A 244 -5.80 0.28 34.32
C GLY A 244 -6.62 -0.45 35.38
N ARG A 245 -6.43 -0.08 36.65
CA ARG A 245 -7.19 -0.68 37.77
C ARG A 245 -8.69 -0.41 37.56
N GLU A 246 -9.49 -1.47 37.58
CA GLU A 246 -10.95 -1.41 37.38
C GLU A 246 -11.40 -0.80 36.04
N GLY A 247 -10.54 -0.81 35.01
CA GLY A 247 -10.87 -0.24 33.70
C GLY A 247 -10.84 1.30 33.66
N ARG A 248 -10.31 1.96 34.70
CA ARG A 248 -10.34 3.44 34.82
C ARG A 248 -9.68 4.17 33.65
N ASN A 249 -8.65 3.57 33.05
CA ASN A 249 -7.88 4.20 31.97
C ASN A 249 -8.64 4.06 30.64
N ILE A 250 -9.24 2.89 30.39
CA ILE A 250 -10.13 2.70 29.23
C ILE A 250 -11.31 3.65 29.32
N ARG A 251 -12.03 3.72 30.45
CA ARG A 251 -13.17 4.64 30.61
C ARG A 251 -12.80 6.10 30.37
N ALA A 252 -11.61 6.54 30.82
CA ALA A 252 -11.11 7.88 30.55
C ALA A 252 -10.83 8.10 29.05
N LEU A 253 -10.28 7.10 28.37
CA LEU A 253 -10.01 7.16 26.93
C LEU A 253 -11.31 7.15 26.12
N GLU A 254 -12.29 6.31 26.48
CA GLU A 254 -13.63 6.25 25.90
C GLU A 254 -14.37 7.58 26.08
N ALA A 255 -14.33 8.15 27.29
CA ALA A 255 -14.95 9.45 27.58
C ALA A 255 -14.30 10.60 26.79
N ALA A 256 -12.97 10.61 26.66
CA ALA A 256 -12.25 11.68 25.96
C ALA A 256 -12.36 11.60 24.42
N THR A 257 -12.48 10.39 23.88
CA THR A 257 -12.50 10.14 22.42
C THR A 257 -13.89 9.90 21.85
N GLY A 258 -14.82 9.40 22.66
CA GLY A 258 -16.14 8.94 22.23
C GLY A 258 -16.09 7.65 21.39
N VAL A 259 -15.08 6.80 21.62
CA VAL A 259 -14.87 5.49 20.98
C VAL A 259 -15.17 4.41 22.02
N GLU A 260 -15.73 3.29 21.61
CA GLU A 260 -15.90 2.10 22.44
C GLU A 260 -14.68 1.18 22.27
N ILE A 261 -14.08 0.77 23.38
CA ILE A 261 -12.85 -0.03 23.36
C ILE A 261 -13.17 -1.44 23.83
N ILE A 262 -13.16 -2.37 22.88
CA ILE A 262 -13.44 -3.78 23.15
C ILE A 262 -12.11 -4.48 23.43
N VAL A 263 -12.00 -4.99 24.65
CA VAL A 263 -10.86 -5.79 25.11
C VAL A 263 -11.33 -7.24 25.21
N ASP A 264 -10.90 -8.07 24.26
CA ASP A 264 -11.22 -9.50 24.22
C ASP A 264 -10.09 -10.35 24.84
N ASP A 265 -10.37 -11.62 25.10
CA ASP A 265 -9.40 -12.63 25.57
C ASP A 265 -8.32 -12.97 24.51
N THR A 266 -8.50 -12.48 23.29
CA THR A 266 -7.49 -12.56 22.24
C THR A 266 -6.19 -11.84 22.70
N PRO A 267 -5.04 -12.55 22.75
CA PRO A 267 -3.77 -11.94 23.11
C PRO A 267 -3.33 -10.89 22.07
N GLU A 268 -2.55 -9.90 22.51
CA GLU A 268 -1.83 -8.95 21.63
C GLU A 268 -2.67 -7.93 20.82
N ALA A 269 -3.97 -7.77 21.06
CA ALA A 269 -4.79 -6.76 20.36
C ALA A 269 -5.87 -6.09 21.20
N ILE A 270 -6.16 -4.81 20.90
CA ILE A 270 -7.35 -4.07 21.34
C ILE A 270 -8.13 -3.60 20.12
N ILE A 271 -9.44 -3.78 20.15
CA ILE A 271 -10.34 -3.39 19.06
C ILE A 271 -10.97 -2.03 19.39
N LEU A 272 -10.80 -1.07 18.48
CA LEU A 272 -11.41 0.25 18.58
C LEU A 272 -12.69 0.28 17.74
N SER A 273 -13.85 0.32 18.40
CA SER A 273 -15.16 0.39 17.77
C SER A 273 -15.70 1.82 17.81
N CYS A 274 -15.93 2.42 16.64
CA CYS A 274 -16.57 3.73 16.52
C CYS A 274 -17.03 3.91 15.09
N PHE A 275 -18.20 4.52 14.86
CA PHE A 275 -18.70 4.83 13.52
C PHE A 275 -17.98 6.02 12.88
N ASP A 276 -17.52 7.00 13.67
CA ASP A 276 -16.74 8.15 13.16
C ASP A 276 -15.27 7.75 12.93
N PRO A 277 -14.80 7.71 11.67
CA PRO A 277 -13.42 7.33 11.36
C PRO A 277 -12.38 8.28 11.96
N VAL A 278 -12.71 9.57 12.12
CA VAL A 278 -11.79 10.57 12.68
C VAL A 278 -11.60 10.34 14.17
N ARG A 279 -12.69 10.04 14.91
CA ARG A 279 -12.60 9.69 16.34
C ARG A 279 -11.81 8.41 16.55
N ARG A 280 -12.03 7.40 15.71
CA ARG A 280 -11.28 6.13 15.74
C ARG A 280 -9.78 6.37 15.57
N GLU A 281 -9.41 7.26 14.65
CA GLU A 281 -8.00 7.60 14.42
C GLU A 281 -7.40 8.42 15.58
N ILE A 282 -8.15 9.38 16.14
CA ILE A 282 -7.72 10.12 17.33
C ILE A 282 -7.45 9.14 18.48
N ALA A 283 -8.33 8.16 18.70
CA ALA A 283 -8.14 7.14 19.73
C ALA A 283 -6.91 6.28 19.46
N ARG A 284 -6.74 5.77 18.22
CA ARG A 284 -5.59 4.96 17.82
C ARG A 284 -4.26 5.68 18.02
N LEU A 285 -4.16 6.92 17.54
CA LEU A 285 -2.94 7.73 17.63
C LEU A 285 -2.65 8.17 19.07
N SER A 286 -3.71 8.47 19.85
CA SER A 286 -3.56 8.79 21.27
C SER A 286 -3.05 7.57 22.06
N LEU A 287 -3.61 6.38 21.79
CA LEU A 287 -3.17 5.13 22.40
C LEU A 287 -1.71 4.83 22.06
N HIS A 288 -1.32 4.98 20.80
CA HIS A 288 0.08 4.84 20.38
C HIS A 288 1.01 5.76 21.19
N LYS A 289 0.70 7.06 21.27
CA LYS A 289 1.51 8.03 22.03
C LYS A 289 1.59 7.70 23.51
N LEU A 290 0.49 7.28 24.12
CA LEU A 290 0.42 6.89 25.54
C LEU A 290 1.25 5.64 25.84
N VAL A 291 1.25 4.66 24.93
CA VAL A 291 2.06 3.44 25.03
C VAL A 291 3.55 3.77 24.87
N THR A 292 3.92 4.59 23.88
CA THR A 292 5.32 5.03 23.67
C THR A 292 5.85 5.83 24.86
N ASP A 293 5.04 6.69 25.48
CA ASP A 293 5.40 7.48 26.68
C ASP A 293 5.43 6.59 27.95
N GLY A 294 4.75 5.45 27.94
CA GLY A 294 4.69 4.49 29.06
C GLY A 294 3.85 4.96 30.26
N ARG A 295 3.31 6.18 30.22
CA ARG A 295 2.51 6.80 31.30
C ARG A 295 1.03 6.85 30.90
N ILE A 296 0.24 5.95 31.48
CA ILE A 296 -1.18 5.81 31.17
C ILE A 296 -2.00 6.05 32.45
N HIS A 297 -2.53 7.28 32.59
CA HIS A 297 -3.45 7.67 33.68
C HIS A 297 -4.44 8.74 33.19
N PRO A 298 -5.61 8.90 33.83
CA PRO A 298 -6.72 9.70 33.28
C PRO A 298 -6.35 11.13 32.83
N ALA A 299 -5.69 11.92 33.69
CA ALA A 299 -5.28 13.28 33.33
C ALA A 299 -4.35 13.36 32.11
N ARG A 300 -3.45 12.39 31.95
CA ARG A 300 -2.54 12.33 30.80
C ARG A 300 -3.28 11.89 29.54
N ILE A 301 -4.23 10.97 29.67
CA ILE A 301 -5.08 10.54 28.57
C ILE A 301 -5.85 11.73 28.00
N GLU A 302 -6.50 12.53 28.84
CA GLU A 302 -7.22 13.73 28.43
C GLU A 302 -6.32 14.74 27.70
N GLU A 303 -5.13 15.01 28.25
CA GLU A 303 -4.15 15.91 27.65
C GLU A 303 -3.69 15.42 26.26
N VAL A 304 -3.31 14.13 26.16
CA VAL A 304 -2.82 13.54 24.90
C VAL A 304 -3.92 13.48 23.85
N VAL A 305 -5.16 13.17 24.25
CA VAL A 305 -6.31 13.16 23.35
C VAL A 305 -6.61 14.56 22.85
N ALA A 306 -6.62 15.58 23.70
CA ALA A 306 -6.84 16.97 23.30
C ALA A 306 -5.76 17.46 22.31
N LYS A 307 -4.49 17.17 22.60
CA LYS A 307 -3.37 17.51 21.70
C LYS A 307 -3.45 16.76 20.36
N THR A 308 -3.83 15.49 20.39
CA THR A 308 -3.96 14.66 19.19
C THR A 308 -5.15 15.07 18.35
N ARG A 309 -6.28 15.44 18.96
CA ARG A 309 -7.45 16.01 18.26
C ARG A 309 -7.05 17.26 17.48
N LYS A 310 -6.36 18.21 18.13
CA LYS A 310 -5.89 19.43 17.46
C LYS A 310 -4.95 19.12 16.28
N GLN A 311 -4.02 18.17 16.47
CA GLN A 311 -3.11 17.74 15.41
C GLN A 311 -3.87 17.16 14.20
N ILE A 312 -4.87 16.31 14.44
CA ILE A 312 -5.68 15.71 13.37
C ILE A 312 -6.55 16.77 12.68
N GLU A 313 -7.12 17.73 13.41
CA GLU A 313 -7.86 18.84 12.82
C GLU A 313 -7.00 19.70 11.88
N ASP A 314 -5.77 20.04 12.31
CA ASP A 314 -4.80 20.77 11.48
C ASP A 314 -4.42 19.95 10.23
N GLU A 315 -4.26 18.63 10.39
CA GLU A 315 -3.95 17.70 9.29
C GLU A 315 -5.10 17.59 8.27
N ILE A 316 -6.36 17.52 8.75
CA ILE A 316 -7.56 17.52 7.92
C ILE A 316 -7.58 18.77 7.04
N ILE A 317 -7.42 19.94 7.64
CA ILE A 317 -7.46 21.21 6.90
C ILE A 317 -6.31 21.28 5.89
N SER A 318 -5.10 20.89 6.32
CA SER A 318 -3.90 20.87 5.45
C SER A 318 -4.07 19.93 4.26
N THR A 319 -4.60 18.74 4.49
CA THR A 319 -4.85 17.73 3.46
C THR A 319 -5.93 18.19 2.48
N GLY A 320 -7.06 18.70 2.96
CA GLY A 320 -8.12 19.24 2.10
C GLY A 320 -7.62 20.38 1.21
N LYS A 321 -6.84 21.32 1.77
CA LYS A 321 -6.22 22.42 1.02
C LYS A 321 -5.27 21.90 -0.05
N ARG A 322 -4.39 20.96 0.31
CA ARG A 322 -3.43 20.36 -0.62
C ARG A 322 -4.14 19.64 -1.76
N THR A 323 -5.16 18.83 -1.46
CA THR A 323 -5.95 18.13 -2.48
C THR A 323 -6.62 19.09 -3.47
N ALA A 324 -7.21 20.19 -2.97
CA ALA A 324 -7.80 21.20 -3.83
C ALA A 324 -6.77 21.85 -4.76
N ILE A 325 -5.59 22.19 -4.23
CA ILE A 325 -4.47 22.78 -5.00
C ILE A 325 -3.95 21.79 -6.06
N ASP A 326 -3.67 20.55 -5.66
CA ASP A 326 -3.14 19.50 -6.55
C ASP A 326 -4.07 19.23 -7.74
N LEU A 327 -5.38 19.29 -7.52
CA LEU A 327 -6.38 19.11 -8.56
C LEU A 327 -6.64 20.39 -9.38
N GLY A 328 -6.13 21.54 -8.94
CA GLY A 328 -6.36 22.85 -9.56
C GLY A 328 -7.76 23.41 -9.32
N ILE A 329 -8.42 23.00 -8.23
CA ILE A 329 -9.75 23.47 -7.84
C ILE A 329 -9.59 24.65 -6.88
N HIS A 330 -10.12 25.81 -7.28
CA HIS A 330 -9.99 27.07 -6.53
C HIS A 330 -11.35 27.55 -6.03
N GLY A 331 -11.37 28.30 -4.92
CA GLY A 331 -12.60 28.91 -4.41
C GLY A 331 -13.60 27.91 -3.80
N LEU A 332 -13.11 26.84 -3.16
CA LEU A 332 -13.94 26.00 -2.31
C LEU A 332 -14.17 26.69 -0.96
N HIS A 333 -15.37 26.57 -0.41
CA HIS A 333 -15.67 27.05 0.93
C HIS A 333 -14.81 26.34 1.99
N PRO A 334 -14.31 27.01 3.05
CA PRO A 334 -13.48 26.40 4.08
C PRO A 334 -14.07 25.12 4.71
N GLU A 335 -15.39 25.08 4.89
CA GLU A 335 -16.08 23.87 5.39
C GLU A 335 -16.00 22.71 4.40
N LEU A 336 -16.17 22.93 3.09
CA LEU A 336 -15.99 21.87 2.08
C LEU A 336 -14.54 21.37 2.08
N ILE A 337 -13.56 22.26 2.24
CA ILE A 337 -12.14 21.89 2.35
C ILE A 337 -11.92 20.97 3.56
N LYS A 338 -12.54 21.29 4.71
CA LYS A 338 -12.47 20.46 5.91
C LYS A 338 -13.09 19.09 5.68
N VAL A 339 -14.26 19.02 5.04
CA VAL A 339 -14.95 17.77 4.71
C VAL A 339 -14.11 16.91 3.74
N ILE A 340 -13.48 17.52 2.73
CA ILE A 340 -12.53 16.82 1.84
C ILE A 340 -11.38 16.20 2.64
N GLY A 341 -10.79 16.95 3.58
CA GLY A 341 -9.74 16.42 4.45
C GLY A 341 -10.20 15.24 5.31
N ARG A 342 -11.44 15.26 5.81
CA ARG A 342 -12.02 14.15 6.60
C ARG A 342 -12.11 12.85 5.80
N MET A 343 -12.31 12.91 4.47
CA MET A 343 -12.34 11.74 3.60
C MET A 343 -11.07 10.89 3.70
N LYS A 344 -9.93 11.47 4.10
CA LYS A 344 -8.67 10.73 4.31
C LYS A 344 -8.83 9.60 5.34
N TYR A 345 -9.66 9.77 6.35
CA TYR A 345 -9.80 8.78 7.43
C TYR A 345 -10.89 7.75 7.15
N ARG A 346 -11.74 7.98 6.13
CA ARG A 346 -12.77 7.02 5.72
C ARG A 346 -12.22 6.12 4.62
N SER A 347 -12.49 4.83 4.76
CA SER A 347 -12.32 3.86 3.68
C SER A 347 -13.67 3.26 3.33
N SER A 348 -13.91 3.03 2.04
CA SER A 348 -15.09 2.33 1.55
C SER A 348 -14.63 1.18 0.66
N TYR A 349 -15.19 -0.01 0.88
CA TYR A 349 -14.88 -1.23 0.10
C TYR A 349 -13.40 -1.64 0.05
N GLY A 350 -12.56 -1.12 0.97
CA GLY A 350 -11.11 -1.40 1.00
C GLY A 350 -10.25 -0.34 0.30
N GLN A 351 -10.84 0.75 -0.19
CA GLN A 351 -10.13 1.91 -0.73
C GLN A 351 -10.30 3.13 0.17
N ASN A 352 -9.27 3.96 0.23
CA ASN A 352 -9.33 5.27 0.89
C ASN A 352 -10.28 6.21 0.12
N LEU A 353 -11.23 6.84 0.81
CA LEU A 353 -12.28 7.64 0.18
C LEU A 353 -11.75 8.91 -0.49
N LEU A 354 -10.78 9.59 0.12
CA LEU A 354 -10.15 10.76 -0.47
C LEU A 354 -9.43 10.40 -1.76
N GLN A 355 -8.71 9.28 -1.75
CA GLN A 355 -7.97 8.83 -2.93
C GLN A 355 -8.93 8.42 -4.07
N HIS A 356 -10.00 7.70 -3.74
CA HIS A 356 -11.08 7.40 -4.67
C HIS A 356 -11.66 8.68 -5.29
N SER A 357 -12.02 9.67 -4.46
CA SER A 357 -12.57 10.94 -4.95
C SER A 357 -11.60 11.72 -5.83
N ARG A 358 -10.29 11.67 -5.55
CA ARG A 358 -9.25 12.27 -6.42
C ARG A 358 -9.16 11.55 -7.77
N GLU A 359 -9.28 10.23 -7.77
CA GLU A 359 -9.30 9.44 -9.00
C GLU A 359 -10.53 9.77 -9.84
N VAL A 360 -11.72 9.75 -9.24
CA VAL A 360 -12.99 10.12 -9.89
C VAL A 360 -12.91 11.53 -10.46
N ALA A 361 -12.33 12.49 -9.72
CA ALA A 361 -12.10 13.85 -10.21
C ALA A 361 -11.23 13.89 -11.48
N ASN A 362 -10.14 13.13 -11.53
CA ASN A 362 -9.24 13.09 -12.69
C ASN A 362 -9.87 12.37 -13.90
N LEU A 363 -10.57 11.26 -13.66
CA LEU A 363 -11.33 10.54 -14.68
C LEU A 363 -12.42 11.45 -15.28
N ALA A 364 -13.20 12.11 -14.42
CA ALA A 364 -14.27 13.01 -14.82
C ALA A 364 -13.75 14.20 -15.62
N ALA A 365 -12.62 14.78 -15.19
CA ALA A 365 -11.97 15.87 -15.92
C ALA A 365 -11.55 15.45 -17.33
N THR A 366 -10.94 14.27 -17.46
CA THR A 366 -10.47 13.73 -18.74
C THR A 366 -11.64 13.39 -19.66
N MET A 367 -12.65 12.71 -19.13
CA MET A 367 -13.84 12.33 -19.88
C MET A 367 -14.64 13.55 -20.34
N ALA A 368 -14.82 14.54 -19.46
CA ALA A 368 -15.47 15.79 -19.83
C ALA A 368 -14.68 16.54 -20.92
N ALA A 369 -13.35 16.56 -20.86
CA ALA A 369 -12.53 17.21 -21.89
C ALA A 369 -12.68 16.54 -23.26
N GLU A 370 -12.66 15.21 -23.33
CA GLU A 370 -12.85 14.46 -24.58
C GLU A 370 -14.27 14.63 -25.15
N LEU A 371 -15.27 14.86 -24.29
CA LEU A 371 -16.66 15.12 -24.68
C LEU A 371 -16.94 16.61 -24.99
N GLY A 372 -15.94 17.49 -24.91
CA GLY A 372 -16.10 18.94 -25.15
C GLY A 372 -16.85 19.69 -24.05
N LEU A 373 -16.94 19.11 -22.84
CA LEU A 373 -17.58 19.69 -21.66
C LEU A 373 -16.56 20.40 -20.75
N ASN A 374 -17.05 21.10 -19.74
CA ASN A 374 -16.19 21.83 -18.81
C ASN A 374 -15.46 20.90 -17.84
N ALA A 375 -14.21 20.56 -18.17
CA ALA A 375 -13.34 19.71 -17.36
C ALA A 375 -13.12 20.23 -15.93
N LYS A 376 -13.16 21.55 -15.69
CA LYS A 376 -12.99 22.12 -14.34
C LYS A 376 -14.20 21.82 -13.46
N LEU A 377 -15.41 21.93 -13.99
CA LEU A 377 -16.64 21.59 -13.27
C LEU A 377 -16.75 20.08 -13.03
N ALA A 378 -16.42 19.26 -14.02
CA ALA A 378 -16.38 17.81 -13.87
C ALA A 378 -15.38 17.36 -12.79
N LYS A 379 -14.17 17.96 -12.77
CA LYS A 379 -13.18 17.68 -11.71
C LYS A 379 -13.69 18.06 -10.32
N ARG A 380 -14.35 19.22 -10.22
CA ARG A 380 -14.93 19.72 -8.97
C ARG A 380 -16.06 18.81 -8.46
N ALA A 381 -16.98 18.43 -9.33
CA ALA A 381 -18.05 17.48 -9.01
C ALA A 381 -17.49 16.10 -8.63
N GLY A 382 -16.48 15.60 -9.33
CA GLY A 382 -15.85 14.32 -9.01
C GLY A 382 -15.14 14.30 -7.66
N LEU A 383 -14.49 15.40 -7.24
CA LEU A 383 -13.91 15.49 -5.90
C LEU A 383 -14.99 15.53 -4.80
N LEU A 384 -16.13 16.14 -5.09
CA LEU A 384 -17.18 16.41 -4.11
C LEU A 384 -18.28 15.34 -4.06
N HIS A 385 -18.36 14.42 -5.02
CA HIS A 385 -19.50 13.50 -5.17
C HIS A 385 -19.81 12.70 -3.89
N ASP A 386 -18.77 12.35 -3.14
CA ASP A 386 -18.85 11.45 -2.00
C ASP A 386 -18.66 12.15 -0.63
N ILE A 387 -18.68 13.49 -0.59
CA ILE A 387 -18.45 14.24 0.66
C ILE A 387 -19.46 13.90 1.75
N GLY A 388 -20.70 13.54 1.38
CA GLY A 388 -21.74 13.13 2.32
C GLY A 388 -21.42 11.84 3.08
N LYS A 389 -20.36 11.11 2.72
CA LYS A 389 -19.83 9.97 3.48
C LYS A 389 -19.03 10.40 4.72
N VAL A 390 -18.76 11.67 4.99
CA VAL A 390 -17.97 12.03 6.19
C VAL A 390 -18.64 13.09 7.06
N PRO A 391 -19.91 12.89 7.47
CA PRO A 391 -20.58 13.84 8.34
C PRO A 391 -19.96 13.86 9.74
N ASP A 392 -20.06 15.02 10.39
CA ASP A 392 -19.66 15.22 11.79
C ASP A 392 -20.64 14.55 12.77
N THR A 393 -21.91 14.43 12.35
CA THR A 393 -23.02 13.81 13.10
C THR A 393 -23.70 12.77 12.23
N GLU A 394 -24.19 11.69 12.83
CA GLU A 394 -24.95 10.68 12.10
C GLU A 394 -26.15 11.33 11.41
N SER A 395 -26.36 10.95 10.15
CA SER A 395 -27.47 11.38 9.32
C SER A 395 -28.07 10.15 8.67
N GLU A 396 -29.39 10.03 8.72
CA GLU A 396 -30.16 9.01 8.01
C GLU A 396 -30.33 9.35 6.52
N THR A 397 -29.88 10.55 6.11
CA THR A 397 -30.00 11.01 4.73
C THR A 397 -28.97 10.28 3.84
N PRO A 398 -29.36 9.80 2.65
CA PRO A 398 -28.41 9.22 1.69
C PRO A 398 -27.24 10.15 1.41
N HIS A 399 -26.03 9.61 1.27
CA HIS A 399 -24.81 10.44 1.18
C HIS A 399 -24.80 11.35 -0.06
N ALA A 400 -25.42 10.93 -1.15
CA ALA A 400 -25.54 11.75 -2.36
C ALA A 400 -26.41 13.00 -2.11
N ILE A 401 -27.55 12.83 -1.43
CA ILE A 401 -28.43 13.94 -1.05
C ILE A 401 -27.75 14.86 -0.03
N LEU A 402 -27.14 14.28 1.01
CA LEU A 402 -26.44 15.05 2.04
C LEU A 402 -25.27 15.85 1.44
N GLY A 403 -24.52 15.24 0.52
CA GLY A 403 -23.43 15.91 -0.20
C GLY A 403 -23.94 17.05 -1.08
N MET A 404 -25.07 16.85 -1.76
CA MET A 404 -25.73 17.88 -2.57
C MET A 404 -26.17 19.07 -1.70
N GLU A 405 -26.85 18.81 -0.58
CA GLU A 405 -27.30 19.86 0.36
C GLU A 405 -26.13 20.67 0.91
N TRP A 406 -25.01 20.03 1.23
CA TRP A 406 -23.81 20.76 1.67
C TRP A 406 -23.19 21.58 0.56
N ALA A 407 -23.09 21.04 -0.65
CA ALA A 407 -22.58 21.78 -1.80
C ALA A 407 -23.44 23.02 -2.06
N GLU A 408 -24.76 22.89 -2.04
CA GLU A 408 -25.71 24.01 -2.18
C GLU A 408 -25.56 25.03 -1.06
N LYS A 409 -25.54 24.56 0.20
CA LYS A 409 -25.38 25.42 1.38
C LYS A 409 -24.11 26.27 1.33
N TYR A 410 -23.02 25.72 0.79
CA TYR A 410 -21.73 26.40 0.69
C TYR A 410 -21.50 27.10 -0.65
N GLY A 411 -22.54 27.25 -1.48
CA GLY A 411 -22.52 28.11 -2.68
C GLY A 411 -21.90 27.47 -3.92
N GLU A 412 -21.93 26.15 -4.04
CA GLU A 412 -21.53 25.47 -5.27
C GLU A 412 -22.54 25.68 -6.41
N GLN A 413 -22.07 25.49 -7.65
CA GLN A 413 -22.91 25.70 -8.84
C GLN A 413 -24.00 24.62 -8.95
N PRO A 414 -25.21 24.94 -9.44
CA PRO A 414 -26.31 23.96 -9.54
C PRO A 414 -25.95 22.69 -10.31
N GLU A 415 -25.09 22.80 -11.32
CA GLU A 415 -24.64 21.66 -12.13
C GLU A 415 -23.74 20.71 -11.33
N VAL A 416 -22.90 21.26 -10.43
CA VAL A 416 -22.05 20.49 -9.50
C VAL A 416 -22.92 19.85 -8.43
N CYS A 417 -23.85 20.60 -7.83
CA CYS A 417 -24.80 20.07 -6.85
C CYS A 417 -25.62 18.92 -7.44
N ASN A 418 -26.15 19.08 -8.65
CA ASN A 418 -26.89 18.02 -9.34
C ASN A 418 -26.03 16.80 -9.61
N ALA A 419 -24.78 16.97 -10.05
CA ALA A 419 -23.88 15.83 -10.26
C ALA A 419 -23.57 15.07 -8.95
N ILE A 420 -23.45 15.78 -7.82
CA ILE A 420 -23.29 15.17 -6.49
C ILE A 420 -24.58 14.45 -6.07
N GLY A 421 -25.76 15.04 -6.25
CA GLY A 421 -27.01 14.40 -5.85
C GLY A 421 -27.39 13.19 -6.71
N ALA A 422 -27.09 13.24 -8.01
CA ALA A 422 -27.62 12.30 -8.99
C ALA A 422 -26.71 11.10 -9.30
N HIS A 423 -25.47 11.04 -8.77
CA HIS A 423 -24.51 9.99 -9.16
C HIS A 423 -24.95 8.56 -8.73
N HIS A 424 -25.91 8.43 -7.83
CA HIS A 424 -26.57 7.17 -7.47
C HIS A 424 -28.07 7.14 -7.82
N ASP A 425 -28.50 7.96 -8.78
CA ASP A 425 -29.89 8.03 -9.27
C ASP A 425 -30.93 8.46 -8.20
N GLU A 426 -30.50 9.09 -7.11
CA GLU A 426 -31.37 9.62 -6.03
C GLU A 426 -32.18 10.86 -6.47
N VAL A 427 -31.64 11.61 -7.44
CA VAL A 427 -32.31 12.75 -8.09
C VAL A 427 -32.10 12.69 -9.60
N GLU A 428 -32.99 13.35 -10.34
CA GLU A 428 -32.91 13.43 -11.80
C GLU A 428 -31.58 14.04 -12.28
N MET A 429 -30.92 13.39 -13.24
CA MET A 429 -29.73 13.90 -13.90
C MET A 429 -30.11 15.05 -14.87
N LYS A 430 -29.90 16.29 -14.45
CA LYS A 430 -30.24 17.49 -15.24
C LYS A 430 -29.15 17.91 -16.21
N THR A 431 -27.92 17.48 -15.96
CA THR A 431 -26.73 17.87 -16.73
C THR A 431 -25.90 16.65 -17.11
N LEU A 432 -25.10 16.78 -18.18
CA LEU A 432 -24.17 15.73 -18.62
C LEU A 432 -23.04 15.45 -17.62
N LEU A 433 -22.85 16.31 -16.59
CA LEU A 433 -21.86 16.05 -15.54
C LEU A 433 -22.28 14.87 -14.65
N ALA A 434 -23.57 14.74 -14.33
CA ALA A 434 -24.07 13.65 -13.48
C ALA A 434 -23.75 12.24 -14.01
N PRO A 435 -24.08 11.88 -15.28
CA PRO A 435 -23.73 10.57 -15.81
C PRO A 435 -22.20 10.38 -15.94
N ILE A 436 -21.42 11.45 -16.16
CA ILE A 436 -19.94 11.36 -16.17
C ILE A 436 -19.43 11.00 -14.77
N ILE A 437 -19.93 11.64 -13.71
CA ILE A 437 -19.53 11.33 -12.34
C ILE A 437 -19.91 9.89 -11.99
N GLN A 438 -21.13 9.47 -12.28
CA GLN A 438 -21.60 8.10 -12.04
C GLN A 438 -20.71 7.06 -12.76
N VAL A 439 -20.36 7.29 -14.03
CA VAL A 439 -19.48 6.39 -14.78
C VAL A 439 -18.06 6.37 -14.18
N CYS A 440 -17.52 7.53 -13.80
CA CYS A 440 -16.18 7.63 -13.22
C CYS A 440 -16.09 6.98 -11.83
N ASP A 441 -17.11 7.14 -10.99
CA ASP A 441 -17.26 6.44 -9.71
C ASP A 441 -17.25 4.92 -9.92
N ALA A 442 -18.11 4.42 -10.82
CA ALA A 442 -18.17 3.01 -11.16
C ALA A 442 -16.82 2.45 -11.67
N ILE A 443 -16.10 3.22 -12.50
CA ILE A 443 -14.77 2.83 -13.01
C ILE A 443 -13.75 2.72 -11.87
N SER A 444 -13.69 3.72 -10.98
CA SER A 444 -12.76 3.71 -9.84
C SER A 444 -13.06 2.55 -8.88
N GLY A 445 -14.35 2.32 -8.60
CA GLY A 445 -14.81 1.24 -7.71
C GLY A 445 -14.75 -0.18 -8.28
N ALA A 446 -14.56 -0.35 -9.60
CA ALA A 446 -14.53 -1.65 -10.27
C ALA A 446 -13.10 -2.18 -10.56
N ARG A 447 -12.03 -1.45 -10.18
CA ARG A 447 -10.65 -1.88 -10.43
C ARG A 447 -10.34 -3.24 -9.77
N PRO A 448 -9.68 -4.19 -10.47
CA PRO A 448 -9.20 -5.44 -9.85
C PRO A 448 -8.28 -5.13 -8.65
N GLY A 449 -8.59 -5.68 -7.48
CA GLY A 449 -7.91 -5.35 -6.22
C GLY A 449 -8.61 -4.27 -5.37
N ALA A 450 -9.58 -3.54 -5.92
CA ALA A 450 -10.41 -2.55 -5.20
C ALA A 450 -11.55 -3.17 -4.38
N ARG A 451 -12.00 -4.38 -4.75
CA ARG A 451 -13.07 -5.09 -4.05
C ARG A 451 -12.54 -6.35 -3.40
N ARG A 452 -12.57 -6.39 -2.07
CA ARG A 452 -12.51 -7.63 -1.27
C ARG A 452 -13.79 -8.46 -1.36
N GLN A 453 -14.56 -8.40 -2.46
CA GLN A 453 -15.66 -9.35 -2.68
C GLN A 453 -15.17 -10.81 -2.65
N VAL A 454 -13.88 -11.06 -2.89
CA VAL A 454 -13.29 -12.39 -2.80
C VAL A 454 -13.22 -12.91 -1.37
N VAL A 455 -13.02 -12.06 -0.34
CA VAL A 455 -12.90 -12.53 1.06
C VAL A 455 -14.26 -12.72 1.69
N GLU A 456 -15.21 -11.82 1.46
CA GLU A 456 -16.55 -11.92 2.05
C GLU A 456 -17.35 -13.08 1.44
N SER A 457 -17.36 -13.22 0.10
CA SER A 457 -17.93 -14.41 -0.55
C SER A 457 -17.23 -15.70 -0.16
N TYR A 458 -15.95 -15.62 0.20
CA TYR A 458 -15.19 -16.78 0.68
C TYR A 458 -15.55 -17.16 2.11
N LEU A 459 -15.65 -16.18 3.02
CA LEU A 459 -16.12 -16.39 4.39
C LEU A 459 -17.58 -16.87 4.41
N GLN A 460 -18.43 -16.32 3.54
CA GLN A 460 -19.81 -16.75 3.39
C GLN A 460 -19.88 -18.20 2.90
N ARG A 461 -19.06 -18.59 1.91
CA ARG A 461 -18.94 -20.00 1.49
C ARG A 461 -18.47 -20.94 2.61
N LEU A 462 -17.51 -20.51 3.44
CA LEU A 462 -17.07 -21.31 4.58
C LEU A 462 -18.19 -21.46 5.62
N ARG A 463 -18.94 -20.39 5.90
CA ARG A 463 -20.11 -20.43 6.79
C ARG A 463 -21.20 -21.34 6.26
N GLU A 464 -21.53 -21.25 4.96
CA GLU A 464 -22.51 -22.13 4.32
C GLU A 464 -22.10 -23.60 4.44
N LEU A 465 -20.80 -23.91 4.28
CA LEU A 465 -20.27 -25.27 4.48
C LEU A 465 -20.43 -25.76 5.93
N GLU A 466 -20.20 -24.88 6.91
CA GLU A 466 -20.35 -25.19 8.34
C GLU A 466 -21.84 -25.35 8.72
N GLU A 467 -22.71 -24.45 8.28
CA GLU A 467 -24.15 -24.48 8.53
C GLU A 467 -24.81 -25.70 7.90
N MET A 468 -24.42 -26.07 6.68
CA MET A 468 -24.93 -27.27 6.01
C MET A 468 -24.64 -28.54 6.82
N ALA A 469 -23.45 -28.63 7.43
CA ALA A 469 -23.07 -29.75 8.27
C ALA A 469 -23.76 -29.73 9.65
N LEU A 470 -23.97 -28.55 10.24
CA LEU A 470 -24.74 -28.38 11.48
C LEU A 470 -26.21 -28.79 11.33
N GLY A 471 -26.76 -28.79 10.11
CA GLY A 471 -28.13 -29.22 9.82
C GLY A 471 -28.37 -30.73 9.92
N PHE A 472 -27.32 -31.56 10.11
CA PHE A 472 -27.45 -33.00 10.28
C PHE A 472 -27.67 -33.39 11.74
N ASP A 473 -28.59 -34.31 11.99
CA ASP A 473 -28.92 -34.75 13.35
C ASP A 473 -27.72 -35.43 14.03
N GLY A 474 -27.47 -35.06 15.28
CA GLY A 474 -26.32 -35.52 16.06
C GLY A 474 -25.00 -34.74 15.86
N VAL A 475 -24.96 -33.74 14.97
CA VAL A 475 -23.81 -32.83 14.81
C VAL A 475 -23.86 -31.71 15.84
N VAL A 476 -22.79 -31.55 16.62
CA VAL A 476 -22.66 -30.49 17.64
C VAL A 476 -21.94 -29.27 17.09
N LYS A 477 -20.87 -29.51 16.31
CA LYS A 477 -20.02 -28.46 15.75
C LYS A 477 -19.50 -28.88 14.38
N ALA A 478 -19.35 -27.92 13.48
CA ALA A 478 -18.68 -28.11 12.20
C ALA A 478 -17.66 -26.99 11.98
N TYR A 479 -16.51 -27.34 11.41
CA TYR A 479 -15.42 -26.40 11.13
C TYR A 479 -14.86 -26.65 9.73
N ALA A 480 -14.87 -25.62 8.89
CA ALA A 480 -14.21 -25.65 7.60
C ALA A 480 -12.73 -25.23 7.75
N ILE A 481 -11.82 -26.18 7.55
CA ILE A 481 -10.37 -26.06 7.73
C ILE A 481 -9.67 -26.12 6.36
N GLN A 482 -8.39 -25.73 6.33
CA GLN A 482 -7.55 -25.74 5.12
C GLN A 482 -8.20 -24.99 3.97
N ALA A 483 -8.64 -23.78 4.27
CA ALA A 483 -9.29 -22.93 3.32
C ALA A 483 -10.57 -23.54 2.68
N GLY A 484 -11.30 -24.39 3.44
CA GLY A 484 -12.53 -25.06 3.00
C GLY A 484 -12.30 -26.37 2.24
N ARG A 485 -11.05 -26.86 2.16
CA ARG A 485 -10.72 -28.17 1.57
C ARG A 485 -10.88 -29.32 2.55
N GLU A 486 -11.09 -29.04 3.83
CA GLU A 486 -11.39 -30.02 4.85
C GLU A 486 -12.56 -29.53 5.70
N LEU A 487 -13.54 -30.39 5.95
CA LEU A 487 -14.67 -30.11 6.82
C LEU A 487 -14.63 -31.09 7.99
N ARG A 488 -14.39 -30.58 9.20
CA ARG A 488 -14.41 -31.37 10.43
C ARG A 488 -15.73 -31.22 11.14
N VAL A 489 -16.40 -32.34 11.35
CA VAL A 489 -17.73 -32.42 11.95
C VAL A 489 -17.62 -33.18 13.26
N ILE A 490 -18.06 -32.58 14.36
CA ILE A 490 -18.01 -33.18 15.70
C ILE A 490 -19.41 -33.67 16.06
N VAL A 491 -19.52 -34.94 16.41
CA VAL A 491 -20.78 -35.60 16.81
C VAL A 491 -20.69 -36.11 18.24
N GLU A 492 -21.81 -36.11 18.97
CA GLU A 492 -21.87 -36.63 20.34
C GLU A 492 -21.75 -38.16 20.34
N SER A 493 -20.84 -38.69 21.16
CA SER A 493 -20.68 -40.14 21.33
C SER A 493 -21.94 -40.87 21.77
N ASP A 494 -22.80 -40.17 22.50
CA ASP A 494 -23.94 -40.76 23.20
C ASP A 494 -25.19 -40.84 22.32
N LYS A 495 -25.23 -40.04 21.24
CA LYS A 495 -26.36 -39.98 20.29
C LYS A 495 -26.05 -40.62 18.94
N VAL A 496 -24.78 -40.68 18.56
CA VAL A 496 -24.35 -41.14 17.24
C VAL A 496 -23.45 -42.38 17.38
N SER A 497 -23.89 -43.50 16.80
CA SER A 497 -23.09 -44.72 16.68
C SER A 497 -21.98 -44.60 15.62
N ASP A 498 -20.97 -45.47 15.66
CA ASP A 498 -19.89 -45.46 14.65
C ASP A 498 -20.41 -45.64 13.22
N GLN A 499 -21.45 -46.45 13.05
CA GLN A 499 -22.08 -46.67 11.74
C GLN A 499 -22.83 -45.41 11.26
N GLN A 500 -23.52 -44.71 12.17
CA GLN A 500 -24.18 -43.44 11.85
C GLN A 500 -23.17 -42.33 11.58
N ALA A 501 -22.03 -42.30 12.25
CA ALA A 501 -20.97 -41.32 11.99
C ALA A 501 -20.40 -41.49 10.56
N ALA A 502 -20.21 -42.72 10.11
CA ALA A 502 -19.79 -43.02 8.74
C ALA A 502 -20.84 -42.59 7.72
N GLU A 503 -22.12 -42.83 8.01
CA GLU A 503 -23.25 -42.42 7.16
C GLU A 503 -23.34 -40.88 7.07
N ILE A 504 -23.25 -40.17 8.19
CA ILE A 504 -23.25 -38.70 8.23
C ILE A 504 -22.07 -38.15 7.40
N SER A 505 -20.88 -38.74 7.51
CA SER A 505 -19.72 -38.33 6.70
C SER A 505 -19.99 -38.48 5.20
N TYR A 506 -20.64 -39.58 4.80
CA TYR A 506 -20.98 -39.84 3.41
C TYR A 506 -22.07 -38.88 2.90
N GLN A 507 -23.14 -38.69 3.67
CA GLN A 507 -24.24 -37.80 3.31
C GLN A 507 -23.80 -36.34 3.18
N ILE A 508 -22.96 -35.84 4.10
CA ILE A 508 -22.39 -34.50 4.02
C ILE A 508 -21.54 -34.37 2.74
N SER A 509 -20.74 -35.38 2.40
CA SER A 509 -19.92 -35.34 1.18
C SER A 509 -20.78 -35.27 -0.10
N GLN A 510 -21.89 -36.02 -0.15
CA GLN A 510 -22.83 -36.00 -1.26
C GLN A 510 -23.58 -34.66 -1.35
N LYS A 511 -23.96 -34.09 -0.20
CA LYS A 511 -24.65 -32.79 -0.15
C LYS A 511 -23.75 -31.66 -0.64
N ILE A 512 -22.47 -31.64 -0.24
CA ILE A 512 -21.48 -30.68 -0.78
C ILE A 512 -21.35 -30.83 -2.29
N GLN A 513 -21.30 -32.06 -2.80
CA GLN A 513 -21.15 -32.32 -4.24
C GLN A 513 -22.35 -31.84 -5.07
N ASN A 514 -23.57 -31.96 -4.53
CA ASN A 514 -24.80 -31.69 -5.26
C ASN A 514 -25.31 -30.25 -5.10
N GLU A 515 -25.14 -29.64 -3.92
CA GLU A 515 -25.71 -28.33 -3.60
C GLU A 515 -24.69 -27.19 -3.69
N MET A 516 -23.38 -27.48 -3.67
CA MET A 516 -22.33 -26.46 -3.68
C MET A 516 -21.37 -26.63 -4.85
N THR A 517 -21.03 -25.50 -5.50
CA THR A 517 -19.99 -25.48 -6.53
C THR A 517 -18.64 -25.22 -5.86
N TYR A 518 -17.86 -26.27 -5.61
CA TYR A 518 -16.54 -26.17 -4.97
C TYR A 518 -15.39 -26.52 -5.93
N PRO A 519 -14.38 -25.64 -6.12
CA PRO A 519 -13.23 -25.95 -6.96
C PRO A 519 -12.26 -26.89 -6.22
N GLY A 520 -12.34 -28.18 -6.55
CA GLY A 520 -11.46 -29.22 -6.02
C GLY A 520 -12.16 -30.18 -5.08
N GLN A 521 -11.40 -31.05 -4.43
CA GLN A 521 -11.93 -32.06 -3.51
C GLN A 521 -12.02 -31.48 -2.09
N VAL A 522 -13.16 -31.71 -1.43
CA VAL A 522 -13.38 -31.39 -0.01
C VAL A 522 -13.35 -32.69 0.79
N ARG A 523 -12.46 -32.77 1.78
CA ARG A 523 -12.34 -33.93 2.68
C ARG A 523 -13.23 -33.75 3.89
N VAL A 524 -14.26 -34.59 4.04
CA VAL A 524 -15.13 -34.60 5.22
C VAL A 524 -14.57 -35.56 6.26
N ILE A 525 -14.42 -35.09 7.51
CA ILE A 525 -13.95 -35.90 8.64
C ILE A 525 -14.98 -35.75 9.76
N VAL A 526 -15.63 -36.85 10.13
CA VAL A 526 -16.51 -36.90 11.29
C VAL A 526 -15.73 -37.43 12.49
N ILE A 527 -15.74 -36.68 13.58
CA ILE A 527 -15.06 -36.99 14.84
C ILE A 527 -16.13 -37.20 15.90
N ARG A 528 -16.17 -38.42 16.45
CA ARG A 528 -17.01 -38.73 17.60
C ARG A 528 -16.23 -38.44 18.88
N GLU A 529 -16.73 -37.52 19.69
CA GLU A 529 -16.03 -37.05 20.90
C GLU A 529 -16.90 -37.27 22.15
N THR A 530 -16.28 -37.74 23.23
CA THR A 530 -16.86 -37.77 24.58
C THR A 530 -16.16 -36.72 25.43
N ARG A 531 -16.92 -35.80 26.04
CA ARG A 531 -16.39 -34.73 26.89
C ARG A 531 -16.77 -34.98 28.35
N ALA A 532 -15.77 -35.25 29.20
CA ALA A 532 -15.94 -35.27 30.65
C ALA A 532 -15.52 -33.92 31.24
N VAL A 533 -16.44 -33.24 31.93
CA VAL A 533 -16.16 -31.95 32.59
C VAL A 533 -16.38 -32.11 34.09
N ASN A 534 -15.33 -31.87 34.88
CA ASN A 534 -15.38 -31.87 36.34
C ASN A 534 -14.98 -30.48 36.84
N ILE A 535 -15.80 -29.89 37.71
CA ILE A 535 -15.53 -28.59 38.32
C ILE A 535 -15.00 -28.85 39.74
N ALA A 536 -13.74 -28.49 39.99
CA ALA A 536 -13.21 -28.40 41.34
C ALA A 536 -13.64 -27.05 41.93
N LYS A 537 -14.20 -27.07 43.14
CA LYS A 537 -14.54 -25.85 43.89
C LYS A 537 -13.42 -25.48 44.84
#